data_AF-A0A956LJ13-F1
#
_entry.id   AF-A0A956LJ13-F1
#
_cell.length_a   1.000
_cell.length_b   1.000
_cell.length_c   1.000
_cell.angle_alpha   90.00
_cell.angle_beta   90.00
_cell.angle_gamma   90.00
#
_symmetry.space_group_name_H-M   'P 1'
#
loop_
_entity.id
_entity.type
_entity.pdbx_description
1 polymer ?
#
loop_
_entity_poly.entity_id
_entity_poly.type
_entity_poly.pdbx_seq_one_letter_code
_entity_poly.pdbx_strand_id
1 'polypeptide(L)'
;MSEPDDEPLEIPIERLSDAALLGIVDDFVLREGTDYGREERTLARKREAVLAQLRAGTAYVTFDPRRQSCTILRRERAPGAHGPPR
;
A
#
# COMPACT_ATOMS: atom_id res chain seq x y z
N MET A 1 -1.97 -26.85 -13.27
CA MET A 1 -0.56 -26.59 -12.90
C MET A 1 -0.42 -25.08 -12.82
N SER A 2 -0.22 -24.52 -11.64
CA SER A 2 0.08 -23.09 -11.52
C SER A 2 1.56 -22.91 -11.81
N GLU A 3 1.89 -22.13 -12.84
CA GLU A 3 3.28 -21.81 -13.19
C GLU A 3 3.95 -21.01 -12.04
N PRO A 4 5.20 -21.31 -11.68
CA PRO A 4 5.91 -20.69 -10.55
C PRO A 4 6.35 -19.24 -10.81
N ASP A 5 6.23 -18.71 -12.03
CA ASP A 5 6.67 -17.35 -12.40
C ASP A 5 5.70 -16.24 -11.95
N ASP A 6 4.71 -16.61 -11.17
CA ASP A 6 3.52 -15.81 -10.98
C ASP A 6 3.41 -15.14 -9.61
N GLU A 7 4.36 -15.46 -8.74
CA GLU A 7 4.33 -14.94 -7.39
C GLU A 7 4.50 -13.41 -7.40
N PRO A 8 3.69 -12.68 -6.61
CA PRO A 8 3.80 -11.24 -6.55
C PRO A 8 5.18 -10.83 -6.06
N LEU A 9 5.86 -9.99 -6.86
CA LEU A 9 7.23 -9.57 -6.61
C LEU A 9 7.25 -8.29 -5.77
N GLU A 10 8.02 -8.28 -4.67
CA GLU A 10 8.27 -7.04 -3.91
C GLU A 10 9.11 -6.07 -4.76
N ILE A 11 8.59 -4.86 -4.97
CA ILE A 11 9.28 -3.79 -5.69
C ILE A 11 9.67 -2.69 -4.70
N PRO A 12 10.97 -2.34 -4.61
CA PRO A 12 11.41 -1.22 -3.79
C PRO A 12 10.88 0.10 -4.36
N ILE A 13 10.33 0.94 -3.48
CA ILE A 13 9.72 2.22 -3.86
C ILE A 13 10.69 3.18 -4.55
N GLU A 14 12.00 3.04 -4.30
CA GLU A 14 13.07 3.82 -4.93
C GLU A 14 13.21 3.53 -6.43
N ARG A 15 12.69 2.39 -6.90
CA ARG A 15 12.66 2.02 -8.32
C ARG A 15 11.38 2.48 -9.02
N LEU A 16 10.39 2.95 -8.27
CA LEU A 16 9.16 3.50 -8.81
C LEU A 16 9.34 5.00 -9.05
N SER A 17 8.86 5.49 -10.19
CA SER A 17 8.73 6.94 -10.39
C SER A 17 7.68 7.51 -9.43
N ASP A 18 7.82 8.78 -9.05
CA ASP A 18 6.88 9.45 -8.15
C ASP A 18 5.42 9.30 -8.59
N ALA A 19 5.17 9.42 -9.90
CA ALA A 19 3.83 9.25 -10.48
C ALA A 19 3.27 7.84 -10.28
N ALA A 20 4.10 6.81 -10.46
CA ALA A 20 3.70 5.41 -10.26
C ALA A 20 3.42 5.15 -8.77
N LEU A 21 4.33 5.58 -7.89
CA LEU A 21 4.16 5.45 -6.45
C LEU A 21 2.87 6.15 -5.97
N LEU A 22 2.64 7.39 -6.41
CA LEU A 22 1.42 8.14 -6.09
C LEU A 22 0.16 7.43 -6.59
N GLY A 23 0.15 6.91 -7.82
CA GLY A 23 -0.99 6.19 -8.37
C GLY A 23 -1.34 4.92 -7.57
N ILE A 24 -0.32 4.17 -7.15
CA ILE A 24 -0.48 2.95 -6.35
C ILE A 24 -1.00 3.29 -4.95
N VAL A 25 -0.44 4.33 -4.32
CA VAL A 25 -0.89 4.82 -3.01
C VAL A 25 -2.32 5.33 -3.09
N ASP A 26 -2.67 6.02 -4.17
CA ASP A 26 -4.03 6.52 -4.37
C ASP A 26 -5.01 5.37 -4.52
N ASP A 27 -4.77 4.41 -5.42
CA ASP A 27 -5.63 3.23 -5.57
C ASP A 27 -5.81 2.47 -4.25
N PHE A 28 -4.75 2.32 -3.46
CA PHE A 28 -4.84 1.71 -2.13
C PHE A 28 -5.74 2.49 -1.17
N VAL A 29 -5.59 3.82 -1.11
CA VAL A 29 -6.39 4.69 -0.24
C VAL A 29 -7.85 4.79 -0.72
N LEU A 30 -8.07 4.83 -2.04
CA LEU A 30 -9.39 4.89 -2.67
C LEU A 30 -10.17 3.59 -2.44
N ARG A 31 -9.50 2.43 -2.42
CA ARG A 31 -10.13 1.14 -2.10
C ARG A 31 -10.48 0.99 -0.62
N GLU A 32 -9.72 1.62 0.29
CA GLU A 32 -10.02 1.63 1.74
C GLU A 32 -11.13 2.65 2.09
N GLY A 33 -11.40 3.64 1.23
CA GLY A 33 -12.43 4.66 1.43
C GLY A 33 -13.75 4.33 0.73
N THR A 34 -14.77 3.91 1.49
CA THR A 34 -16.12 3.67 0.95
C THR A 34 -17.01 4.92 0.85
N ASP A 35 -16.44 6.14 0.87
CA ASP A 35 -17.25 7.36 0.96
C ASP A 35 -16.59 8.54 0.22
N TYR A 36 -17.00 8.76 -1.04
CA TYR A 36 -16.59 9.94 -1.79
C TYR A 36 -17.58 11.09 -1.53
N GLY A 37 -17.10 12.19 -0.94
CA GLY A 37 -17.86 13.44 -0.87
C GLY A 37 -17.44 14.42 0.22
N ARG A 38 -16.92 13.95 1.37
CA ARG A 38 -16.46 14.83 2.48
C ARG A 38 -14.99 14.66 2.88
N GLU A 39 -14.30 13.67 2.33
CA GLU A 39 -13.02 13.18 2.85
C GLU A 39 -11.77 13.55 2.04
N GLU A 40 -11.82 14.52 1.12
CA GLU A 40 -10.63 14.91 0.33
C GLU A 40 -9.41 15.27 1.20
N ARG A 41 -9.66 15.90 2.37
CA ARG A 41 -8.62 16.15 3.39
C ARG A 41 -8.10 14.86 4.03
N THR A 42 -8.97 13.88 4.25
CA THR A 42 -8.57 12.56 4.78
C THR A 42 -7.76 11.80 3.74
N LEU A 43 -8.09 11.93 2.45
CA LEU A 43 -7.38 11.25 1.35
C LEU A 43 -5.91 11.69 1.28
N ALA A 44 -5.66 13.00 1.27
CA ALA A 44 -4.29 13.54 1.27
C ALA A 44 -3.49 13.10 2.51
N ARG A 45 -4.12 13.11 3.69
CA ARG A 45 -3.52 12.60 4.94
C ARG A 45 -3.23 11.10 4.88
N LYS A 46 -4.15 10.30 4.35
CA LYS A 46 -3.98 8.85 4.16
C LYS A 46 -2.84 8.58 3.19
N ARG A 47 -2.72 9.33 2.09
CA ARG A 47 -1.57 9.22 1.18
C ARG A 47 -0.25 9.48 1.90
N GLU A 48 -0.15 10.59 2.64
CA GLU A 48 1.06 10.87 3.44
C GLU A 48 1.36 9.76 4.45
N ALA A 49 0.35 9.24 5.14
CA ALA A 49 0.53 8.16 6.10
C ALA A 49 1.02 6.86 5.43
N VAL A 50 0.53 6.52 4.24
CA VAL A 50 0.99 5.35 3.48
C VAL A 50 2.41 5.56 2.96
N LEU A 51 2.72 6.74 2.42
CA LEU A 51 4.08 7.09 1.99
C LEU A 51 5.08 7.02 3.15
N ALA A 52 4.69 7.49 4.34
CA ALA A 52 5.51 7.37 5.54
C ALA A 52 5.75 5.90 5.93
N GLN A 53 4.74 5.03 5.85
CA GLN A 53 4.88 3.59 6.12
C GLN A 53 5.81 2.90 5.13
N LEU A 54 5.69 3.24 3.84
CA LEU A 54 6.57 2.73 2.79
C LEU A 54 8.02 3.14 3.03
N ARG A 55 8.26 4.42 3.37
CA ARG A 55 9.60 4.92 3.72
C ARG A 55 10.14 4.32 5.01
N ALA A 56 9.28 4.05 5.99
CA ALA A 56 9.65 3.40 7.25
C ALA A 56 9.88 1.89 7.12
N GLY A 57 9.61 1.28 5.96
CA GLY A 57 9.70 -0.15 5.75
C GLY A 57 8.66 -0.96 6.52
N THR A 58 7.59 -0.33 7.00
CA THR A 58 6.43 -1.00 7.63
C THR A 58 5.36 -1.38 6.62
N ALA A 59 5.49 -0.92 5.37
CA ALA A 59 4.74 -1.37 4.21
C ALA A 59 5.67 -1.51 3.01
N TYR A 60 5.27 -2.30 2.02
CA TYR A 60 6.00 -2.54 0.78
C TYR A 60 5.04 -2.63 -0.41
N VAL A 61 5.56 -2.35 -1.60
CA VAL A 61 4.80 -2.48 -2.85
C VAL A 61 5.09 -3.86 -3.43
N THR A 62 4.06 -4.55 -3.88
CA THR A 62 4.16 -5.79 -4.67
C THR A 62 3.60 -5.58 -6.07
N PHE A 63 4.17 -6.28 -7.04
CA PHE A 63 3.69 -6.35 -8.41
C PHE A 63 3.24 -7.75 -8.74
N ASP A 64 1.98 -7.88 -9.14
CA ASP A 64 1.38 -9.12 -9.60
C ASP A 64 1.52 -9.21 -11.13
N PRO A 65 2.33 -10.14 -11.66
CA PRO A 65 2.53 -10.27 -13.10
C PRO A 65 1.29 -10.80 -13.85
N ARG A 66 0.37 -11.56 -13.22
CA ARG A 66 -0.90 -11.97 -13.89
C ARG A 66 -1.79 -10.77 -14.14
N ARG A 67 -1.95 -9.96 -13.10
CA ARG A 67 -2.88 -8.83 -13.09
C ARG A 67 -2.23 -7.57 -13.65
N GLN A 68 -0.92 -7.62 -13.91
CA GLN A 68 -0.08 -6.49 -14.29
C GLN A 68 -0.36 -5.27 -13.40
N SER A 69 -0.52 -5.53 -12.11
CA SER A 69 -1.04 -4.55 -11.15
C SER A 69 -0.14 -4.48 -9.93
N CYS A 70 0.05 -3.27 -9.43
CA CYS A 70 0.77 -3.04 -8.18
C CYS A 70 -0.21 -2.96 -7.01
N THR A 71 0.23 -3.39 -5.83
CA THR A 71 -0.55 -3.29 -4.58
C THR A 71 0.38 -2.99 -3.42
N ILE A 72 -0.16 -2.37 -2.37
CA ILE A 72 0.58 -2.09 -1.15
C ILE A 72 0.19 -3.11 -0.09
N LEU A 73 1.19 -3.77 0.49
CA LEU A 73 1.00 -4.68 1.61
C LEU A 73 1.68 -4.08 2.84
N ARG A 74 0.99 -4.12 3.98
CA ARG A 74 1.60 -3.77 5.27
C ARG A 74 2.43 -4.97 5.72
N ARG A 75 3.64 -4.75 6.23
CA ARG A 75 4.33 -5.78 7.03
C ARG A 75 3.51 -5.91 8.30
N GLU A 76 2.69 -6.95 8.39
CA GLU A 76 2.01 -7.30 9.63
C GLU A 76 3.08 -7.33 10.74
N ARG A 77 3.05 -6.36 11.66
CA ARG A 77 3.55 -6.67 12.99
C ARG A 77 2.64 -7.79 13.48
N ALA A 78 3.24 -8.92 13.87
CA ALA A 78 2.53 -10.01 14.52
C ALA A 78 1.44 -9.47 15.47
N PRO A 79 0.23 -10.08 15.54
CA PRO A 79 -0.83 -9.61 16.41
C PRO A 79 -0.33 -9.56 17.86
N GLY A 80 0.02 -8.37 18.32
CA GLY A 80 0.65 -8.15 19.62
C GLY A 80 0.70 -6.69 20.05
N ALA A 81 -0.12 -5.82 19.45
CA ALA A 81 -0.25 -4.44 19.91
C ALA A 81 -1.69 -3.93 19.76
N HIS A 82 -2.67 -4.73 20.19
CA HIS A 82 -3.89 -4.13 20.72
C HIS A 82 -3.62 -3.74 22.18
N GLY A 83 -3.12 -2.53 22.36
CA GLY A 83 -3.00 -1.87 23.65
C GLY A 83 -2.59 -0.42 23.44
N PRO A 84 -3.49 0.52 23.76
CA PRO A 84 -3.17 1.43 24.85
C PRO A 84 -4.28 1.45 25.93
N PRO A 85 -3.94 1.93 27.14
CA PRO A 85 -4.56 1.52 28.39
C PRO A 85 -5.84 2.30 28.72
N ARG A 86 -6.74 1.64 29.45
CA ARG A 86 -7.62 2.27 30.44
C ARG A 86 -7.70 1.40 31.67
#